data_AF-A0A921GHB0-F1
#
_entry.id   AF-A0A921GHB0-F1
#
_cell.length_a   1.000
_cell.length_b   1.000
_cell.length_c   1.000
_cell.angle_alpha   90.00
_cell.angle_beta   90.00
_cell.angle_gamma   90.00
#
_symmetry.space_group_name_H-M   'P 1'
#
loop_
_entity.id
_entity.type
_entity.pdbx_description
1 polymer ?
#
loop_
_entity_poly.entity_id
_entity_poly.type
_entity_poly.pdbx_seq_one_letter_code
_entity_poly.pdbx_strand_id
1 'polypeptide(L)'
;MRKKARERLKDFGLDDNGKMAYLGDHVRLAGGQDRRRLVVTLWAACGAAALAVLGASLANPAGLSGCPYVVLPYIAQFVSMVAVLWGMGRFSVAGERVRVYVRDETVGALPRRCVVAAALGLVAAVGEVVLLATGGSAPAAADFAFLACEVVAVAALVALRRACLDTAWEPA
;
A
#
# COMPACT_ATOMS: atom_id res chain seq x y z
N MET A 1 -8.56 3.71 -21.49
CA MET A 1 -9.01 2.38 -21.02
C MET A 1 -9.06 1.31 -22.13
N ARG A 2 -9.74 1.53 -23.26
CA ARG A 2 -9.95 0.50 -24.32
C ARG A 2 -8.70 -0.05 -25.05
N LYS A 3 -7.60 0.73 -25.18
CA LYS A 3 -6.36 0.28 -25.86
C LYS A 3 -5.61 -0.83 -25.09
N LYS A 4 -5.34 -0.60 -23.80
CA LYS A 4 -4.61 -1.58 -22.95
C LYS A 4 -5.36 -2.92 -22.80
N ALA A 5 -6.70 -2.88 -22.74
CA ALA A 5 -7.51 -4.09 -22.69
C ALA A 5 -7.41 -4.91 -23.99
N ARG A 6 -7.31 -4.26 -25.16
CA ARG A 6 -7.12 -4.93 -26.45
C ARG A 6 -5.71 -5.51 -26.60
N GLU A 7 -4.69 -4.81 -26.11
CA GLU A 7 -3.33 -5.37 -26.07
C GLU A 7 -3.27 -6.63 -25.21
N ARG A 8 -3.88 -6.59 -24.00
CA ARG A 8 -3.93 -7.75 -23.11
C ARG A 8 -4.59 -8.98 -23.75
N LEU A 9 -5.58 -8.78 -24.62
CA LEU A 9 -6.28 -9.87 -25.32
C LEU A 9 -5.43 -10.51 -26.43
N LYS A 10 -4.40 -9.81 -26.95
CA LYS A 10 -3.50 -10.37 -27.98
C LYS A 10 -2.59 -11.47 -27.44
N ASP A 11 -2.30 -11.42 -26.15
CA ASP A 11 -1.46 -12.41 -25.47
C ASP A 11 -2.22 -13.70 -25.13
N PHE A 12 -3.53 -13.77 -25.42
CA PHE A 12 -4.33 -14.98 -25.25
C PHE A 12 -4.55 -15.63 -26.62
N GLY A 13 -4.13 -16.88 -26.73
CA GLY A 13 -4.31 -17.69 -27.93
C GLY A 13 -4.54 -19.15 -27.59
N LEU A 14 -4.77 -19.96 -28.61
CA LEU A 14 -4.89 -21.40 -28.44
C LEU A 14 -3.48 -21.98 -28.21
N ASP A 15 -3.32 -22.80 -27.18
CA ASP A 15 -2.10 -23.61 -27.01
C ASP A 15 -2.07 -24.77 -28.03
N ASP A 16 -0.98 -25.55 -27.99
CA ASP A 16 -0.79 -26.72 -28.86
C ASP A 16 -1.86 -27.82 -28.67
N ASN A 17 -2.63 -27.78 -27.58
CA ASN A 17 -3.76 -28.65 -27.30
C ASN A 17 -5.11 -28.05 -27.74
N GLY A 18 -5.12 -26.90 -28.41
CA GLY A 18 -6.34 -26.22 -28.84
C GLY A 18 -7.16 -25.63 -27.69
N LYS A 19 -6.55 -25.39 -26.52
CA LYS A 19 -7.20 -24.75 -25.37
C LYS A 19 -6.74 -23.29 -25.26
N MET A 20 -7.64 -22.39 -24.91
CA MET A 20 -7.28 -20.98 -24.68
C MET A 20 -6.30 -20.86 -23.51
N ALA A 21 -5.06 -20.49 -23.82
CA ALA A 21 -3.97 -20.28 -22.89
C ALA A 21 -3.39 -18.85 -23.04
N TYR A 22 -2.64 -18.42 -22.04
CA TYR A 22 -1.89 -17.17 -22.09
C TYR A 22 -0.51 -17.46 -22.67
N LEU A 23 -0.25 -16.93 -23.86
CA LEU A 23 1.00 -17.07 -24.62
C LEU A 23 1.98 -15.91 -24.37
N GLY A 24 1.57 -14.90 -23.60
CA GLY A 24 2.43 -13.75 -23.29
C GLY A 24 3.55 -14.08 -22.30
N ASP A 25 4.47 -13.14 -22.18
CA ASP A 25 5.66 -13.27 -21.33
C ASP A 25 5.29 -13.45 -19.85
N HIS A 26 5.98 -14.38 -19.22
CA HIS A 26 5.97 -14.54 -17.77
C HIS A 26 7.23 -13.88 -17.22
N VAL A 27 7.11 -13.27 -16.04
CA VAL A 27 8.26 -12.78 -15.29
C VAL A 27 8.41 -13.58 -14.00
N ARG A 28 9.66 -13.82 -13.67
CA ARG A 28 10.08 -14.44 -12.42
C ARG A 28 10.86 -13.42 -11.61
N LEU A 29 10.89 -13.64 -10.30
CA LEU A 29 11.81 -12.92 -9.44
C LEU A 29 13.23 -13.26 -9.88
N ALA A 30 14.12 -12.26 -9.96
CA ALA A 30 15.49 -12.47 -10.41
C ALA A 30 16.18 -13.60 -9.61
N GLY A 31 16.91 -14.46 -10.32
CA GLY A 31 17.50 -15.71 -9.81
C GLY A 31 18.41 -15.49 -8.60
N GLY A 32 17.82 -15.53 -7.40
CA GLY A 32 18.54 -15.34 -6.12
C GLY A 32 17.71 -14.69 -5.01
N GLN A 33 16.59 -14.02 -5.32
CA GLN A 33 15.71 -13.49 -4.28
C GLN A 33 14.74 -14.55 -3.75
N ASP A 34 14.81 -14.82 -2.44
CA ASP A 34 13.83 -15.65 -1.74
C ASP A 34 12.47 -14.93 -1.70
N ARG A 35 11.55 -15.36 -2.56
CA ARG A 35 10.19 -14.84 -2.66
C ARG A 35 9.46 -14.91 -1.32
N ARG A 36 9.67 -15.97 -0.53
CA ARG A 36 9.02 -16.12 0.77
C ARG A 36 9.47 -15.01 1.70
N ARG A 37 10.78 -14.74 1.74
CA ARG A 37 11.35 -13.66 2.53
C ARG A 37 10.82 -12.30 2.08
N LEU A 38 10.76 -12.03 0.78
CA LEU A 38 10.20 -10.80 0.22
C LEU A 38 8.74 -10.61 0.66
N VAL A 39 7.88 -11.59 0.43
CA VAL A 39 6.45 -11.53 0.80
C VAL A 39 6.30 -11.30 2.31
N VAL A 40 7.10 -11.97 3.14
CA VAL A 40 7.09 -11.76 4.60
C VAL A 40 7.51 -10.34 4.96
N THR A 41 8.56 -9.79 4.35
CA THR A 41 8.96 -8.39 4.61
C THR A 41 7.90 -7.38 4.19
N LEU A 42 7.25 -7.59 3.04
CA LEU A 42 6.17 -6.74 2.56
C LEU A 42 4.95 -6.81 3.47
N TRP A 43 4.57 -8.00 3.93
CA TRP A 43 3.49 -8.17 4.90
C TRP A 43 3.83 -7.58 6.27
N ALA A 44 5.07 -7.69 6.73
CA ALA A 44 5.49 -7.08 7.98
C ALA A 44 5.35 -5.55 7.92
N ALA A 45 5.82 -4.92 6.83
CA ALA A 45 5.66 -3.48 6.64
C ALA A 45 4.18 -3.07 6.49
N CYS A 46 3.39 -3.83 5.74
CA CYS A 46 1.96 -3.58 5.55
C CYS A 46 1.17 -3.74 6.87
N GLY A 47 1.49 -4.78 7.65
CA GLY A 47 0.89 -5.03 8.96
C GLY A 47 1.27 -3.95 9.97
N ALA A 48 2.53 -3.52 10.00
CA ALA A 48 2.98 -2.41 10.84
C ALA A 48 2.22 -1.11 10.51
N ALA A 49 2.07 -0.78 9.23
CA ALA A 49 1.28 0.38 8.80
C ALA A 49 -0.18 0.26 9.23
N ALA A 50 -0.81 -0.90 9.06
CA ALA A 50 -2.20 -1.12 9.45
C ALA A 50 -2.42 -1.03 10.96
N LEU A 51 -1.53 -1.62 11.76
CA LEU A 51 -1.56 -1.53 13.22
C LEU A 51 -1.36 -0.10 13.70
N ALA A 52 -0.47 0.65 13.06
CA ALA A 52 -0.23 2.05 13.39
C ALA A 52 -1.46 2.92 13.12
N VAL A 53 -2.11 2.76 11.97
CA VAL A 53 -3.37 3.47 11.67
C VAL A 53 -4.46 3.08 12.68
N LEU A 54 -4.63 1.80 12.99
CA LEU A 54 -5.59 1.38 14.02
C LEU A 54 -5.25 1.97 15.39
N GLY A 55 -3.98 1.95 15.79
CA GLY A 55 -3.50 2.56 17.03
C GLY A 55 -3.82 4.05 17.13
N ALA A 56 -3.73 4.78 16.02
CA ALA A 56 -4.11 6.18 15.94
C ALA A 56 -5.60 6.40 16.28
N SER A 57 -6.51 5.54 15.80
CA SER A 57 -7.92 5.61 16.23
C SER A 57 -8.15 5.26 17.69
N LEU A 58 -7.40 4.30 18.25
CA LEU A 58 -7.53 3.93 19.65
C LEU A 58 -7.04 5.03 20.59
N ALA A 59 -6.04 5.81 20.17
CA ALA A 59 -5.55 6.96 20.93
C ALA A 59 -6.62 8.04 21.12
N ASN A 60 -7.60 8.13 20.19
CA ASN A 60 -8.73 9.06 20.21
C ASN A 60 -8.35 10.50 20.63
N PRO A 61 -7.44 11.17 19.88
CA PRO A 61 -7.06 12.55 20.13
C PRO A 61 -8.22 13.53 19.96
N ALA A 62 -8.05 14.74 20.48
CA ALA A 62 -9.08 15.77 20.42
C ALA A 62 -9.46 16.12 18.95
N GLY A 63 -8.50 16.08 18.03
CA GLY A 63 -8.75 16.37 16.61
C GLY A 63 -9.70 15.39 15.93
N LEU A 64 -9.73 14.12 16.36
CA LEU A 64 -10.63 13.09 15.81
C LEU A 64 -12.10 13.30 16.23
N SER A 65 -12.36 14.06 17.29
CA SER A 65 -13.72 14.31 17.81
C SER A 65 -14.28 15.69 17.43
N GLY A 66 -13.46 16.62 16.94
CA GLY A 66 -13.89 18.02 16.76
C GLY A 66 -13.40 18.71 15.48
N CYS A 67 -12.48 18.12 14.72
CA CYS A 67 -11.83 18.82 13.60
C CYS A 67 -12.00 18.10 12.26
N PRO A 68 -12.84 18.62 11.33
CA PRO A 68 -13.12 17.94 10.07
C PRO A 68 -11.88 17.81 9.17
N TYR A 69 -10.94 18.76 9.25
CA TYR A 69 -9.70 18.73 8.47
C TYR A 69 -8.65 17.74 9.01
N VAL A 70 -8.88 17.12 10.17
CA VAL A 70 -8.08 15.99 10.70
C VAL A 70 -8.80 14.66 10.44
N VAL A 71 -10.10 14.62 10.70
CA VAL A 71 -10.93 13.42 10.55
C VAL A 71 -11.04 12.96 9.10
N LEU A 72 -11.32 13.87 8.16
CA LEU A 72 -11.48 13.53 6.75
C LEU A 72 -10.21 12.90 6.13
N PRO A 73 -9.01 13.49 6.25
CA PRO A 73 -7.80 12.86 5.72
C PRO A 73 -7.48 11.53 6.42
N TYR A 74 -7.75 11.41 7.73
CA TYR A 74 -7.56 10.16 8.45
C TYR A 74 -8.50 9.03 7.96
N ILE A 75 -9.79 9.32 7.75
CA ILE A 75 -10.73 8.35 7.17
C ILE A 75 -10.29 7.96 5.75
N ALA A 76 -9.89 8.94 4.94
CA ALA A 76 -9.40 8.67 3.59
C ALA A 76 -8.13 7.78 3.62
N GLN A 77 -7.23 8.01 4.57
CA GLN A 77 -6.06 7.16 4.82
C GLN A 77 -6.49 5.74 5.17
N PHE A 78 -7.46 5.55 6.06
CA PHE A 78 -7.98 4.23 6.41
C PHE A 78 -8.54 3.48 5.18
N VAL A 79 -9.32 4.16 4.33
CA VAL A 79 -9.83 3.56 3.08
C VAL A 79 -8.68 3.22 2.13
N SER A 80 -7.68 4.09 2.02
CA SER A 80 -6.51 3.82 1.18
C SER A 80 -5.69 2.62 1.67
N MET A 81 -5.63 2.39 2.99
CA MET A 81 -4.99 1.23 3.58
C MET A 81 -5.69 -0.08 3.22
N VAL A 82 -7.02 -0.10 3.16
CA VAL A 82 -7.78 -1.26 2.65
C VAL A 82 -7.37 -1.58 1.21
N ALA A 83 -7.17 -0.56 0.36
CA ALA A 83 -6.70 -0.77 -1.01
C ALA A 83 -5.24 -1.28 -1.09
N VAL A 84 -4.38 -0.92 -0.14
CA VAL A 84 -3.02 -1.46 -0.01
C VAL A 84 -3.07 -2.94 0.42
N LEU A 85 -3.84 -3.27 1.46
CA LEU A 85 -4.04 -4.65 1.94
C LEU A 85 -4.61 -5.56 0.85
N TRP A 86 -5.60 -5.06 0.10
CA TRP A 86 -6.14 -5.77 -1.05
C TRP A 86 -5.07 -6.06 -2.12
N GLY A 87 -4.24 -5.06 -2.44
CA GLY A 87 -3.11 -5.23 -3.35
C GLY A 87 -2.10 -6.27 -2.85
N MET A 88 -1.81 -6.26 -1.55
CA MET A 88 -0.91 -7.20 -0.88
C MET A 88 -1.44 -8.65 -0.91
N GLY A 89 -2.73 -8.83 -0.62
CA GLY A 89 -3.39 -10.13 -0.72
C GLY A 89 -3.32 -10.68 -2.14
N ARG A 90 -3.59 -9.84 -3.14
CA ARG A 90 -3.49 -10.25 -4.55
C ARG A 90 -2.06 -10.60 -4.96
N PHE A 91 -1.06 -9.87 -4.48
CA PHE A 91 0.36 -10.16 -4.73
C PHE A 91 0.77 -11.51 -4.10
N SER A 92 0.27 -11.82 -2.91
CA SER A 92 0.57 -13.07 -2.19
C SER A 92 0.06 -14.30 -2.94
N VAL A 93 -1.11 -14.19 -3.57
CA VAL A 93 -1.75 -15.26 -4.35
C VAL A 93 -1.13 -15.41 -5.75
N ALA A 94 -0.40 -14.41 -6.25
CA ALA A 94 0.06 -14.35 -7.65
C ALA A 94 1.09 -15.42 -8.08
N GLY A 95 1.49 -16.35 -7.20
CA GLY A 95 2.38 -17.47 -7.55
C GLY A 95 3.81 -17.03 -7.90
N GLU A 96 4.63 -18.01 -8.30
CA GLU A 96 6.08 -17.85 -8.54
C GLU A 96 6.41 -17.42 -9.99
N ARG A 97 5.49 -17.68 -10.93
CA ARG A 97 5.51 -17.13 -12.30
C ARG A 97 4.36 -16.13 -12.41
N VAL A 98 4.69 -14.85 -12.41
CA VAL A 98 3.68 -13.79 -12.51
C VAL A 98 3.60 -13.35 -13.96
N ARG A 99 2.39 -13.32 -14.53
CA ARG A 99 2.18 -12.76 -15.88
C ARG A 99 2.51 -11.27 -15.86
N VAL A 100 3.18 -10.77 -16.91
CA VAL A 100 3.67 -9.38 -16.97
C VAL A 100 2.59 -8.35 -16.66
N TYR A 101 1.37 -8.54 -17.16
CA TYR A 101 0.27 -7.63 -16.85
C TYR A 101 -0.19 -7.68 -15.38
N VAL A 102 -0.08 -8.85 -14.72
CA VAL A 102 -0.42 -8.99 -13.29
C VAL A 102 0.61 -8.27 -12.44
N ARG A 103 1.90 -8.36 -12.79
CA ARG A 103 2.96 -7.56 -12.17
C ARG A 103 2.66 -6.07 -12.29
N ASP A 104 2.34 -5.58 -13.49
CA ASP A 104 2.09 -4.16 -13.71
C ASP A 104 0.86 -3.64 -12.94
N GLU A 105 -0.20 -4.45 -12.86
CA GLU A 105 -1.40 -4.09 -12.10
C GLU A 105 -1.22 -4.20 -10.59
N THR A 106 -0.34 -5.08 -10.08
CA THR A 106 -0.11 -5.27 -8.64
C THR A 106 1.07 -4.45 -8.15
N VAL A 107 2.29 -4.75 -8.63
CA VAL A 107 3.55 -4.10 -8.24
C VAL A 107 3.64 -2.68 -8.79
N GLY A 108 3.06 -2.38 -9.95
CA GLY A 108 3.03 -1.01 -10.48
C GLY A 108 2.05 -0.08 -9.77
N ALA A 109 0.94 -0.63 -9.25
CA ALA A 109 -0.09 0.16 -8.59
C ALA A 109 0.12 0.30 -7.07
N LEU A 110 0.75 -0.69 -6.40
CA LEU A 110 0.98 -0.67 -4.94
C LEU A 110 1.78 0.54 -4.46
N PRO A 111 2.92 0.91 -5.09
CA PRO A 111 3.71 2.07 -4.70
C PRO A 111 2.89 3.35 -4.72
N ARG A 112 2.01 3.51 -5.73
CA ARG A 112 1.13 4.69 -5.84
C ARG A 112 0.09 4.71 -4.71
N ARG A 113 -0.49 3.56 -4.36
CA ARG A 113 -1.42 3.44 -3.22
C ARG A 113 -0.74 3.79 -1.90
N CYS A 114 0.51 3.35 -1.71
CA CYS A 114 1.30 3.68 -0.52
C CYS A 114 1.59 5.18 -0.42
N VAL A 115 1.91 5.85 -1.54
CA VAL A 115 2.12 7.31 -1.55
C VAL A 115 0.83 8.06 -1.18
N VAL A 116 -0.31 7.65 -1.72
CA VAL A 116 -1.60 8.27 -1.39
C VAL A 116 -1.91 8.09 0.10
N ALA A 117 -1.75 6.87 0.63
CA ALA A 117 -1.96 6.59 2.05
C ALA A 117 -1.04 7.42 2.95
N ALA A 118 0.24 7.49 2.62
CA ALA A 118 1.22 8.26 3.38
C ALA A 118 0.96 9.77 3.32
N ALA A 119 0.57 10.29 2.15
CA ALA A 119 0.23 11.70 2.00
C ALA A 119 -0.98 12.08 2.85
N LEU A 120 -2.02 11.24 2.88
CA LEU A 120 -3.21 11.46 3.71
C LEU A 120 -2.87 11.45 5.21
N GLY A 121 -2.02 10.53 5.66
CA GLY A 121 -1.55 10.52 7.05
C GLY A 121 -0.71 11.73 7.45
N LEU A 122 0.15 12.20 6.54
CA LEU A 122 0.87 13.46 6.76
C LEU A 122 -0.09 14.65 6.85
N VAL A 123 -1.12 14.72 6.02
CA VAL A 123 -2.13 15.79 6.09
C VAL A 123 -2.88 15.73 7.42
N ALA A 124 -3.28 14.54 7.87
CA ALA A 124 -3.93 14.36 9.17
C ALA A 124 -3.02 14.78 10.34
N ALA A 125 -1.75 14.36 10.33
CA ALA A 125 -0.76 14.74 11.33
C ALA A 125 -0.50 16.26 11.37
N VAL A 126 -0.38 16.90 10.20
CA VAL A 126 -0.24 18.37 10.12
C VAL A 126 -1.47 19.07 10.66
N GLY A 127 -2.68 18.56 10.36
CA GLY A 127 -3.92 19.09 10.92
C GLY A 127 -3.94 19.02 12.45
N GLU A 128 -3.49 17.91 13.03
CA GLU A 128 -3.38 17.75 14.49
C GLU A 128 -2.37 18.72 15.10
N VAL A 129 -1.21 18.91 14.47
CA VAL A 129 -0.19 19.89 14.92
C VAL A 129 -0.75 21.31 14.90
N VAL A 130 -1.50 21.68 13.87
CA VAL A 130 -2.14 23.00 13.77
C VAL A 130 -3.19 23.17 14.87
N LEU A 131 -3.98 22.13 15.16
CA LEU A 131 -4.94 22.13 16.26
C LEU A 131 -4.24 22.35 17.61
N LEU A 132 -3.16 21.62 17.88
CA LEU A 132 -2.38 21.79 19.12
C LEU A 132 -1.76 23.19 19.23
N ALA A 133 -1.30 23.76 18.13
CA ALA A 133 -0.72 25.10 18.10
C ALA A 133 -1.75 26.22 18.30
N THR A 134 -3.02 25.99 17.94
CA THR A 134 -4.09 27.00 17.98
C THR A 134 -5.10 26.80 19.10
N GLY A 135 -5.21 25.59 19.65
CA GLY A 135 -6.27 25.18 20.58
C GLY A 135 -6.15 25.75 21.99
N GLY A 136 -5.01 26.35 22.34
CA GLY A 136 -4.78 26.98 23.66
C GLY A 136 -4.75 26.01 24.85
N SER A 137 -5.15 24.75 24.66
CA SER A 137 -5.08 23.66 25.63
C SER A 137 -3.72 22.96 25.58
N ALA A 138 -3.22 22.52 26.73
CA ALA A 138 -2.01 21.71 26.78
C ALA A 138 -2.22 20.38 26.01
N PRO A 139 -1.23 19.93 25.23
CA PRO A 139 -1.33 18.68 24.47
C PRO A 139 -1.49 17.49 25.41
N ALA A 140 -2.42 16.60 25.09
CA ALA A 140 -2.65 15.38 25.83
C ALA A 140 -1.73 14.25 25.34
N ALA A 141 -1.55 13.22 26.16
CA ALA A 141 -0.81 12.02 25.77
C ALA A 141 -1.41 11.35 24.50
N ALA A 142 -2.72 11.50 24.30
CA ALA A 142 -3.43 11.00 23.12
C ALA A 142 -2.94 11.64 21.81
N ASP A 143 -2.67 12.95 21.81
CA ASP A 143 -2.27 13.68 20.60
C ASP A 143 -0.85 13.27 20.18
N PHE A 144 0.05 13.08 21.15
CA PHE A 144 1.38 12.54 20.90
C PHE A 144 1.35 11.09 20.42
N ALA A 145 0.46 10.26 20.99
CA ALA A 145 0.28 8.88 20.55
C ALA A 145 -0.23 8.81 19.11
N PHE A 146 -1.19 9.67 18.74
CA PHE A 146 -1.67 9.80 17.36
C PHE A 146 -0.54 10.18 16.40
N LEU A 147 0.23 11.23 16.72
CA LEU A 147 1.36 11.66 15.88
C LEU A 147 2.43 10.57 15.75
N ALA A 148 2.76 9.87 16.83
CA ALA A 148 3.70 8.76 16.79
C ALA A 148 3.19 7.61 15.90
N CYS A 149 1.91 7.26 16.00
CA CYS A 149 1.28 6.29 15.13
C CYS A 149 1.31 6.71 13.65
N GLU A 150 1.03 7.97 13.33
CA GLU A 150 1.11 8.48 11.96
C GLU A 150 2.53 8.41 11.40
N VAL A 151 3.55 8.77 12.21
CA VAL A 151 4.96 8.65 11.81
C VAL A 151 5.33 7.19 11.50
N VAL A 152 4.92 6.25 12.36
CA VAL A 152 5.15 4.81 12.13
C VAL A 152 4.43 4.34 10.87
N ALA A 153 3.18 4.76 10.65
CA ALA A 153 2.40 4.40 9.47
C ALA A 153 3.08 4.89 8.19
N VAL A 154 3.50 6.16 8.14
CA VAL A 154 4.21 6.74 7.00
C VAL A 154 5.54 6.04 6.76
N ALA A 155 6.34 5.80 7.80
CA ALA A 155 7.62 5.09 7.69
C ALA A 155 7.44 3.67 7.12
N ALA A 156 6.44 2.95 7.62
CA ALA A 156 6.12 1.60 7.16
C ALA A 156 5.63 1.59 5.70
N LEU A 157 4.82 2.56 5.28
CA LEU A 157 4.39 2.72 3.88
C LEU A 157 5.53 3.08 2.94
N VAL A 158 6.47 3.92 3.40
CA VAL A 158 7.69 4.25 2.63
C VAL A 158 8.60 3.03 2.50
N ALA A 159 8.79 2.27 3.58
CA ALA A 159 9.55 1.02 3.55
C ALA A 159 8.91 0.01 2.59
N LEU A 160 7.58 -0.14 2.66
CA LEU A 160 6.82 -0.99 1.75
C LEU A 160 7.00 -0.57 0.29
N ARG A 161 6.89 0.74 0.01
CA ARG A 161 7.10 1.30 -1.33
C ARG A 161 8.50 1.02 -1.85
N ARG A 162 9.53 1.24 -1.04
CA ARG A 162 10.94 0.98 -1.42
C ARG A 162 11.16 -0.49 -1.71
N ALA A 163 10.71 -1.37 -0.80
CA ALA A 163 10.80 -2.80 -1.01
C ALA A 163 10.10 -3.26 -2.30
N CYS A 164 8.99 -2.65 -2.70
CA CYS A 164 8.39 -2.94 -4.02
C CYS A 164 9.23 -2.44 -5.20
N LEU A 165 9.86 -1.26 -5.10
CA LEU A 165 10.67 -0.69 -6.18
C LEU A 165 12.03 -1.40 -6.34
N ASP A 166 12.59 -1.90 -5.25
CA ASP A 166 13.89 -2.59 -5.24
C ASP A 166 13.77 -4.05 -5.72
N THR A 167 12.55 -4.54 -6.00
CA THR A 167 12.36 -5.89 -6.55
C THR A 167 12.79 -5.95 -8.00
N ALA A 168 13.83 -6.74 -8.27
CA ALA A 168 14.28 -7.04 -9.61
C ALA A 168 13.47 -8.20 -10.21
N TRP A 169 13.02 -8.01 -11.45
CA TRP A 169 12.22 -8.98 -12.21
C TRP A 169 12.99 -9.41 -13.45
N GLU A 170 13.10 -10.72 -13.66
CA GLU A 170 13.71 -11.32 -14.85
C GLU A 170 12.63 -11.96 -15.73
N PRO A 171 12.80 -11.96 -17.07
CA PRO A 171 11.95 -12.74 -17.96
C PRO A 171 12.09 -14.25 -17.66
N ALA A 172 10.96 -14.95 -17.57
CA ALA A 172 10.85 -16.33 -17.09
C ALA A 172 10.90 -17.40 -18.18
#